data_AF-A0A7S0BKD7-F1
#
_entry.id   AF-A0A7S0BKD7-F1
#
_cell.length_a   1.000
_cell.length_b   1.000
_cell.length_c   1.000
_cell.angle_alpha   90.00
_cell.angle_beta   90.00
_cell.angle_gamma   90.00
#
_symmetry.space_group_name_H-M   'P 1'
#
loop_
_entity.id
_entity.type
_entity.pdbx_description
1 polymer ?
#
loop_
_entity_poly.entity_id
_entity_poly.type
_entity_poly.pdbx_seq_one_letter_code
_entity_poly.pdbx_strand_id
1 'polypeptide(L)'
;GLYWAPAPFNKRSGYCRRVVDVPLIKNWYMERCPGKAPVKVRVSYQKLLKNYVFNELHNRPAKARARKSLFKALKNTKFFQTTEIDWVEAGLQVCRQGHNMLNLLIHRKKLNYLHLDYNFNLKPIKTLTTKERKKSRFGNAFHLCREILRLTKLIVDCHVQYRLGNVDAFQLADGLQYAFSHVGQLTGMYRYKYKLMRQIRMCKDLKHVMYHRFN
;
A
#
# COMPACT_ATOMS: atom_id res chain seq x y z
N GLY A 1 1.31 1.77 -38.95
CA GLY A 1 1.70 1.41 -37.57
C GLY A 1 0.51 1.34 -36.63
N LEU A 2 -0.23 2.43 -36.41
CA LEU A 2 -1.25 2.54 -35.35
C LEU A 2 -2.52 1.70 -35.55
N TYR A 3 -2.90 1.40 -36.80
CA TYR A 3 -4.10 0.58 -37.09
C TYR A 3 -4.04 -0.82 -36.45
N TRP A 4 -2.84 -1.41 -36.40
CA TRP A 4 -2.58 -2.73 -35.81
C TRP A 4 -2.06 -2.67 -34.37
N ALA A 5 -2.00 -1.49 -33.75
CA ALA A 5 -1.51 -1.36 -32.38
C ALA A 5 -2.49 -1.99 -31.37
N PRO A 6 -2.02 -2.47 -30.21
CA PRO A 6 -2.92 -2.91 -29.16
C PRO A 6 -3.71 -1.74 -28.58
N ALA A 7 -4.86 -2.03 -27.98
CA ALA A 7 -5.53 -1.06 -27.13
C ALA A 7 -4.58 -0.60 -26.00
N PRO A 8 -4.49 0.71 -25.70
CA PRO A 8 -5.40 1.77 -26.12
C PRO A 8 -5.02 2.52 -27.41
N PHE A 9 -3.88 2.22 -28.03
CA PHE A 9 -3.29 3.05 -29.09
C PHE A 9 -3.95 2.90 -30.48
N ASN A 10 -4.78 1.87 -30.68
CA ASN A 10 -5.59 1.72 -31.89
C ASN A 10 -6.78 2.69 -31.96
N LYS A 11 -7.02 3.52 -30.94
CA LYS A 11 -8.13 4.48 -30.90
C LYS A 11 -7.61 5.91 -30.94
N ARG A 12 -8.35 6.79 -31.64
CA ARG A 12 -8.05 8.24 -31.71
C ARG A 12 -8.59 9.04 -30.52
N SER A 13 -9.60 8.52 -29.82
CA SER A 13 -10.22 9.15 -28.65
C SER A 13 -10.69 8.10 -27.63
N GLY A 14 -10.86 8.52 -26.37
CA GLY A 14 -11.28 7.65 -25.28
C GLY A 14 -11.56 8.41 -23.98
N TYR A 15 -11.94 7.67 -22.94
CA TYR A 15 -12.22 8.22 -21.61
C TYR A 15 -10.97 8.25 -20.73
N CYS A 16 -10.87 9.25 -19.85
CA CYS A 16 -9.90 9.23 -18.77
C CYS A 16 -10.20 8.07 -17.81
N ARG A 17 -9.15 7.33 -17.42
CA ARG A 17 -9.23 6.23 -16.48
C ARG A 17 -8.44 6.58 -15.23
N ARG A 18 -8.79 5.98 -14.09
CA ARG A 18 -7.99 6.12 -12.86
C ARG A 18 -6.63 5.44 -13.09
N VAL A 19 -5.57 5.99 -12.50
CA VAL A 19 -4.20 5.43 -12.62
C VAL A 19 -4.16 3.95 -12.20
N VAL A 20 -4.88 3.59 -11.13
CA VAL A 20 -4.94 2.19 -10.64
C VAL A 20 -5.68 1.22 -11.55
N ASP A 21 -6.48 1.71 -12.51
CA ASP A 21 -7.23 0.88 -13.46
C ASP A 21 -6.42 0.55 -14.72
N VAL A 22 -5.19 1.04 -14.83
CA VAL A 22 -4.30 0.84 -15.99
C VAL A 22 -3.21 -0.18 -15.63
N PRO A 23 -3.42 -1.48 -15.89
CA PRO A 23 -2.45 -2.50 -15.51
C PRO A 23 -1.37 -2.67 -16.58
N LEU A 24 -0.29 -1.89 -16.47
CA LEU A 24 0.81 -1.86 -17.45
C LEU A 24 1.47 -3.24 -17.67
N ILE A 25 1.53 -4.06 -16.62
CA ILE A 25 2.22 -5.36 -16.64
C ILE A 25 1.27 -6.50 -17.04
N LYS A 26 -0.05 -6.26 -17.16
CA LYS A 26 -1.04 -7.33 -17.38
C LYS A 26 -0.69 -8.20 -18.58
N ASN A 27 -0.40 -7.57 -19.72
CA ASN A 27 -0.14 -8.29 -20.96
C ASN A 27 1.10 -9.20 -20.87
N TRP A 28 2.09 -8.83 -20.05
CA TRP A 28 3.35 -9.57 -19.97
C TRP A 28 3.17 -10.98 -19.43
N TYR A 29 2.27 -11.19 -18.46
CA TYR A 29 1.98 -12.52 -17.90
C TYR A 29 0.76 -13.21 -18.54
N MET A 30 0.07 -12.53 -19.44
CA MET A 30 -0.95 -13.13 -20.30
C MET A 30 -0.33 -13.88 -21.49
N GLU A 31 0.86 -13.45 -21.92
CA GLU A 31 1.68 -14.13 -22.90
C GLU A 31 2.42 -15.33 -22.29
N ARG A 32 2.88 -16.25 -23.16
CA ARG A 32 3.67 -17.40 -22.73
C ARG A 32 5.00 -16.93 -22.14
N CYS A 33 5.36 -17.46 -20.97
CA CYS A 33 6.63 -17.16 -20.32
C CYS A 33 7.82 -17.56 -21.24
N PRO A 34 8.89 -16.75 -21.33
CA PRO A 34 10.06 -17.08 -22.14
C PRO A 34 10.69 -18.42 -21.73
N GLY A 35 11.08 -19.24 -22.71
CA GLY A 35 11.58 -20.61 -22.47
C GLY A 35 12.83 -20.66 -21.58
N LYS A 36 13.73 -19.67 -21.69
CA LYS A 36 14.96 -19.58 -20.90
C LYS A 36 14.77 -18.96 -19.50
N ALA A 37 13.54 -18.62 -19.11
CA ALA A 37 13.30 -17.99 -17.82
C ALA A 37 13.54 -18.96 -16.63
N PRO A 38 14.15 -18.51 -15.53
CA PRO A 38 14.40 -19.35 -14.37
C PRO A 38 13.08 -19.79 -13.72
N VAL A 39 13.10 -20.92 -13.01
CA VAL A 39 11.90 -21.53 -12.39
C VAL A 39 11.12 -20.52 -11.54
N LYS A 40 11.80 -19.67 -10.77
CA LYS A 40 11.16 -18.64 -9.93
C LYS A 40 10.26 -17.69 -10.72
N VAL A 41 10.65 -17.32 -11.95
CA VAL A 41 9.88 -16.42 -12.82
C VAL A 41 8.72 -17.18 -13.45
N ARG A 42 8.96 -18.40 -13.96
CA ARG A 42 7.91 -19.26 -14.53
C ARG A 42 6.77 -19.52 -13.54
N VAL A 43 7.09 -19.78 -12.27
CA VAL A 43 6.10 -19.94 -11.20
C VAL A 43 5.33 -18.63 -10.94
N SER A 44 5.99 -17.48 -10.98
CA SER A 44 5.32 -16.19 -10.80
C SER A 44 4.35 -15.87 -11.94
N TYR A 45 4.69 -16.19 -13.19
CA TYR A 45 3.75 -16.11 -14.33
C TYR A 45 2.48 -16.93 -14.06
N GLN A 46 2.63 -18.20 -13.66
CA GLN A 46 1.49 -19.08 -13.36
C GLN A 46 0.61 -18.54 -12.23
N LYS A 47 1.22 -18.00 -11.17
CA LYS A 47 0.47 -17.43 -10.02
C LYS A 47 -0.29 -16.16 -10.39
N LEU A 48 0.31 -15.29 -11.20
CA LEU A 48 -0.36 -14.08 -11.69
C LEU A 48 -1.52 -14.43 -12.62
N LEU A 49 -1.31 -15.38 -13.54
CA LEU A 49 -2.37 -15.88 -14.42
C LEU A 49 -3.50 -16.57 -13.64
N LYS A 50 -3.18 -17.36 -12.62
CA LYS A 50 -4.17 -17.95 -11.70
C LYS A 50 -5.03 -16.88 -11.03
N ASN A 51 -4.43 -15.80 -10.54
CA ASN A 51 -5.18 -14.71 -9.92
C ASN A 51 -6.08 -13.99 -10.94
N TYR A 52 -5.58 -13.80 -12.17
CA TYR A 52 -6.36 -13.21 -13.26
C TYR A 52 -7.58 -14.08 -13.60
N VAL A 53 -7.38 -15.37 -13.90
CA VAL A 53 -8.46 -16.31 -14.24
C VAL A 53 -9.46 -16.41 -13.09
N PHE A 54 -9.00 -16.45 -11.83
CA PHE A 54 -9.89 -16.47 -10.67
C PHE A 54 -10.78 -15.22 -10.61
N ASN A 55 -10.24 -14.04 -10.91
CA ASN A 55 -10.99 -12.79 -10.90
C ASN A 55 -12.02 -12.73 -12.05
N GLU A 56 -11.65 -13.18 -13.25
CA GLU A 56 -12.57 -13.24 -14.40
C GLU A 56 -13.70 -14.27 -14.18
N LEU A 57 -13.38 -15.45 -13.65
CA LEU A 57 -14.34 -16.52 -13.38
C LEU A 57 -15.42 -16.10 -12.36
N HIS A 58 -15.05 -15.30 -11.36
CA HIS A 58 -15.96 -14.83 -10.32
C HIS A 58 -16.40 -13.38 -10.55
N ASN A 59 -16.20 -12.85 -11.75
CA ASN A 59 -16.61 -11.50 -12.09
C ASN A 59 -18.15 -11.43 -12.07
N ARG A 60 -18.69 -10.47 -11.32
CA ARG A 60 -20.14 -10.27 -11.19
C ARG A 60 -20.46 -8.82 -11.54
N PRO A 61 -21.58 -8.55 -12.23
CA PRO A 61 -21.99 -7.19 -12.51
C PRO A 61 -22.14 -6.41 -11.19
N ALA A 62 -21.69 -5.17 -11.19
CA ALA A 62 -21.80 -4.31 -10.02
C ALA A 62 -23.29 -4.11 -9.67
N LYS A 63 -23.66 -4.42 -8.43
CA LYS A 63 -25.03 -4.17 -7.95
C LYS A 63 -25.31 -2.68 -7.94
N ALA A 64 -26.46 -2.28 -8.49
CA ALA A 64 -26.94 -0.90 -8.38
C ALA A 64 -27.05 -0.51 -6.90
N ARG A 65 -26.42 0.61 -6.52
CA ARG A 65 -26.40 1.15 -5.16
C ARG A 65 -26.51 2.65 -5.23
N ALA A 66 -27.17 3.24 -4.23
CA ALA A 66 -27.19 4.69 -4.05
C ALA A 66 -25.75 5.22 -3.96
N ARG A 67 -25.43 6.24 -4.77
CA ARG A 67 -24.11 6.88 -4.76
C ARG A 67 -23.94 7.70 -3.47
N LYS A 68 -23.24 7.13 -2.49
CA LYS A 68 -22.81 7.84 -1.27
C LYS A 68 -21.36 8.27 -1.42
N SER A 69 -21.09 9.57 -1.36
CA SER A 69 -19.73 10.12 -1.37
C SER A 69 -19.39 10.67 0.00
N LEU A 70 -18.46 10.00 0.70
CA LEU A 70 -18.04 10.36 2.05
C LEU A 70 -17.48 11.79 2.08
N PHE A 71 -16.59 12.15 1.17
CA PHE A 71 -16.01 13.49 1.14
C PHE A 71 -17.02 14.59 0.80
N LYS A 72 -18.02 14.31 -0.07
CA LYS A 72 -19.11 15.26 -0.31
C LYS A 72 -19.94 15.48 0.96
N ALA A 73 -20.23 14.41 1.69
CA ALA A 73 -20.96 14.52 2.96
C ALA A 73 -20.18 15.30 4.02
N LEU A 74 -18.87 15.04 4.16
CA LEU A 74 -18.02 15.75 5.12
C LEU A 74 -17.87 17.24 4.77
N LYS A 75 -17.65 17.57 3.49
CA LYS A 75 -17.53 18.95 2.99
C LYS A 75 -18.80 19.78 3.23
N ASN A 76 -19.96 19.14 3.29
CA ASN A 76 -21.23 19.83 3.58
C ASN A 76 -21.41 20.19 5.07
N THR A 77 -20.50 19.78 5.95
CA THR A 77 -20.54 20.14 7.38
C THR A 77 -19.62 21.31 7.67
N LYS A 78 -19.92 22.11 8.70
CA LYS A 78 -19.09 23.26 9.12
C LYS A 78 -17.69 22.88 9.63
N PHE A 79 -17.44 21.60 9.91
CA PHE A 79 -16.21 21.12 10.54
C PHE A 79 -15.07 20.85 9.55
N PHE A 80 -15.37 20.76 8.24
CA PHE A 80 -14.39 20.42 7.22
C PHE A 80 -14.27 21.53 6.19
N GLN A 81 -13.05 22.03 6.00
CA GLN A 81 -12.71 23.04 4.99
C GLN A 81 -11.90 22.41 3.85
N THR A 82 -11.81 23.11 2.71
CA THR A 82 -11.03 22.68 1.55
C THR A 82 -9.89 23.65 1.32
N THR A 83 -8.69 23.14 1.07
CA THR A 83 -7.50 23.90 0.70
C THR A 83 -6.67 23.09 -0.30
N GLU A 84 -5.77 23.76 -0.99
CA GLU A 84 -4.75 23.13 -1.83
C GLU A 84 -3.39 23.21 -1.12
N ILE A 85 -2.68 22.09 -1.06
CA ILE A 85 -1.38 21.94 -0.38
C ILE A 85 -0.51 20.95 -1.16
N ASP A 86 0.80 20.98 -0.91
CA ASP A 86 1.73 20.03 -1.50
C ASP A 86 1.46 18.59 -1.04
N TRP A 87 1.73 17.61 -1.90
CA TRP A 87 1.48 16.20 -1.58
C TRP A 87 2.35 15.70 -0.42
N VAL A 88 3.62 16.14 -0.35
CA VAL A 88 4.53 15.74 0.74
C VAL A 88 4.10 16.41 2.04
N GLU A 89 3.65 17.67 1.98
CA GLU A 89 3.06 18.35 3.13
C GLU A 89 1.82 17.60 3.65
N ALA A 90 0.88 17.26 2.78
CA ALA A 90 -0.30 16.46 3.13
C ALA A 90 0.11 15.11 3.77
N GLY A 91 1.11 14.42 3.19
CA GLY A 91 1.64 13.16 3.71
C GLY A 91 2.23 13.27 5.11
N LEU A 92 3.01 14.32 5.37
CA LEU A 92 3.58 14.62 6.69
C LEU A 92 2.49 14.94 7.72
N GLN A 93 1.48 15.71 7.32
CA GLN A 93 0.33 16.00 8.18
C GLN A 93 -0.44 14.72 8.55
N VAL A 94 -0.70 13.83 7.58
CA VAL A 94 -1.36 12.53 7.84
C VAL A 94 -0.54 11.67 8.80
N CYS A 95 0.79 11.60 8.63
CA CYS A 95 1.67 10.86 9.55
C CYS A 95 1.61 11.43 10.97
N ARG A 96 1.68 12.76 11.12
CA ARG A 96 1.59 13.44 12.42
C ARG A 96 0.23 13.20 13.09
N GLN A 97 -0.86 13.38 12.35
CA GLN A 97 -2.22 13.15 12.85
C GLN A 97 -2.43 11.69 13.25
N GLY A 98 -1.95 10.74 12.45
CA GLY A 98 -2.01 9.30 12.77
C GLY A 98 -1.24 8.94 14.04
N HIS A 99 -0.03 9.49 14.22
CA HIS A 99 0.77 9.30 15.43
C HIS A 99 0.05 9.85 16.66
N ASN A 100 -0.45 11.09 16.59
CA ASN A 100 -1.18 11.73 17.68
C ASN A 100 -2.46 10.98 18.03
N MET A 101 -3.24 10.53 17.04
CA MET A 101 -4.45 9.73 17.24
C MET A 101 -4.15 8.44 18.02
N LEU A 102 -3.12 7.70 17.62
CA LEU A 102 -2.75 6.45 18.30
C LEU A 102 -2.21 6.72 19.71
N ASN A 103 -1.40 7.76 19.90
CA ASN A 103 -0.91 8.16 21.22
C ASN A 103 -2.03 8.58 22.16
N LEU A 104 -2.99 9.38 21.71
CA LEU A 104 -4.17 9.75 22.49
C LEU A 104 -4.92 8.51 22.97
N LEU A 105 -5.01 7.47 22.14
CA LEU A 105 -5.65 6.21 22.51
C LEU A 105 -4.83 5.42 23.56
N ILE A 106 -3.50 5.42 23.47
CA ILE A 106 -2.61 4.83 24.48
C ILE A 106 -2.77 5.55 25.83
N HIS A 107 -2.74 6.88 25.82
CA HIS A 107 -2.92 7.71 27.03
C HIS A 107 -4.32 7.56 27.62
N ARG A 108 -5.38 7.53 26.80
CA ARG A 108 -6.75 7.29 27.25
C ARG A 108 -6.89 5.95 28.00
N LYS A 109 -6.13 4.93 27.62
CA LYS A 109 -6.09 3.63 28.33
C LYS A 109 -5.14 3.61 29.53
N LYS A 110 -4.49 4.74 29.85
CA LYS A 110 -3.52 4.91 30.94
C LYS A 110 -2.39 3.87 30.86
N LEU A 111 -1.74 3.77 29.70
CA LEU A 111 -0.66 2.84 29.39
C LEU A 111 0.70 3.58 29.29
N ASN A 112 1.09 4.28 30.36
CA ASN A 112 2.26 5.17 30.39
C ASN A 112 3.62 4.45 30.23
N TYR A 113 3.62 3.11 30.28
CA TYR A 113 4.78 2.26 30.11
C TYR A 113 4.95 1.75 28.67
N LEU A 114 4.10 2.21 27.74
CA LEU A 114 4.25 1.97 26.31
C LEU A 114 4.60 3.29 25.62
N HIS A 115 5.60 3.24 24.73
CA HIS A 115 5.99 4.34 23.88
C HIS A 115 5.76 3.96 22.41
N LEU A 116 5.04 4.81 21.69
CA LEU A 116 4.92 4.75 20.24
C LEU A 116 5.95 5.72 19.65
N ASP A 117 6.92 5.22 18.90
CA ASP A 117 7.88 6.09 18.22
C ASP A 117 7.27 6.71 16.94
N TYR A 118 7.98 7.69 16.36
CA TYR A 118 7.54 8.38 15.13
C TYR A 118 7.56 7.49 13.87
N ASN A 119 8.17 6.29 13.96
CA ASN A 119 8.15 5.25 12.92
C ASN A 119 7.07 4.19 13.21
N PHE A 120 6.15 4.47 14.14
CA PHE A 120 5.04 3.63 14.54
C PHE A 120 5.45 2.27 15.16
N ASN A 121 6.66 2.14 15.69
CA ASN A 121 6.99 1.03 16.59
C ASN A 121 6.40 1.29 17.97
N LEU A 122 5.68 0.30 18.51
CA LEU A 122 5.20 0.33 19.89
C LEU A 122 6.14 -0.51 20.74
N LYS A 123 6.81 0.11 21.71
CA LYS A 123 7.80 -0.54 22.58
C LYS A 123 7.46 -0.31 24.05
N PRO A 124 7.69 -1.29 24.94
CA PRO A 124 7.64 -1.05 26.37
C PRO A 124 8.84 -0.21 26.81
N ILE A 125 8.62 0.74 27.72
CA ILE A 125 9.69 1.61 28.28
C ILE A 125 10.45 0.88 29.40
N LYS A 126 9.78 -0.08 30.05
CA LYS A 126 10.32 -0.90 31.14
C LYS A 126 9.80 -2.33 31.01
N THR A 127 10.41 -3.26 31.75
CA THR A 127 9.85 -4.61 31.90
C THR A 127 8.47 -4.55 32.53
N LEU A 128 7.48 -5.11 31.85
CA LEU A 128 6.08 -5.05 32.26
C LEU A 128 5.71 -6.20 33.19
N THR A 129 5.01 -5.88 34.27
CA THR A 129 4.37 -6.88 35.13
C THR A 129 3.30 -7.66 34.35
N THR A 130 2.91 -8.84 34.86
CA THR A 130 1.83 -9.63 34.25
C THR A 130 0.50 -8.85 34.15
N LYS A 131 0.20 -8.00 35.14
CA LYS A 131 -0.97 -7.11 35.15
C LYS A 131 -0.88 -6.04 34.05
N GLU A 132 0.26 -5.37 33.92
CA GLU A 132 0.51 -4.38 32.87
C GLU A 132 0.42 -5.03 31.48
N ARG A 133 1.06 -6.19 31.27
CA ARG A 133 0.98 -6.94 29.99
C ARG A 133 -0.44 -7.29 29.60
N LYS A 134 -1.27 -7.75 30.55
CA LYS A 134 -2.68 -8.06 30.29
C LYS A 134 -3.47 -6.79 29.94
N LYS A 135 -3.27 -5.70 30.68
CA LYS A 135 -3.95 -4.41 30.46
C LYS A 135 -3.56 -3.77 29.12
N SER A 136 -2.30 -3.90 28.71
CA SER A 136 -1.74 -3.25 27.53
C SER A 136 -1.93 -4.02 26.23
N ARG A 137 -2.64 -5.16 26.27
CA ARG A 137 -2.90 -5.99 25.10
C ARG A 137 -3.88 -5.29 24.16
N PHE A 138 -3.34 -4.66 23.12
CA PHE A 138 -4.14 -4.09 22.05
C PHE A 138 -4.65 -5.17 21.10
N GLY A 139 -5.84 -4.93 20.53
CA GLY A 139 -6.43 -5.82 19.54
C GLY A 139 -5.85 -5.64 18.14
N ASN A 140 -6.21 -6.55 17.23
CA ASN A 140 -5.74 -6.54 15.85
C ASN A 140 -6.06 -5.25 15.10
N ALA A 141 -7.19 -4.59 15.39
CA ALA A 141 -7.57 -3.34 14.72
C ALA A 141 -6.56 -2.21 14.97
N PHE A 142 -6.14 -2.02 16.23
CA PHE A 142 -5.13 -1.03 16.60
C PHE A 142 -3.81 -1.31 15.91
N HIS A 143 -3.34 -2.56 15.99
CA HIS A 143 -2.05 -2.92 15.40
C HIS A 143 -2.06 -2.89 13.87
N LEU A 144 -3.16 -3.29 13.22
CA LEU A 144 -3.30 -3.18 11.78
C LEU A 144 -3.28 -1.71 11.33
N CYS A 145 -4.00 -0.82 12.02
CA CYS A 145 -4.00 0.61 11.73
C CYS A 145 -2.59 1.22 11.90
N ARG A 146 -1.90 0.88 13.00
CA ARG A 146 -0.51 1.28 13.25
C ARG A 146 0.44 0.83 12.13
N GLU A 147 0.33 -0.41 11.67
CA GLU A 147 1.19 -0.93 10.60
C GLU A 147 0.85 -0.35 9.22
N ILE A 148 -0.40 0.05 8.98
CA ILE A 148 -0.76 0.82 7.77
C ILE A 148 -0.11 2.20 7.82
N LEU A 149 -0.20 2.91 8.96
CA LEU A 149 0.44 4.21 9.15
C LEU A 149 1.98 4.12 9.05
N ARG A 150 2.58 3.02 9.50
CA ARG A 150 4.00 2.73 9.28
C ARG A 150 4.35 2.66 7.80
N LEU A 151 3.56 1.94 7.00
CA LEU A 151 3.78 1.87 5.55
C LEU A 151 3.62 3.25 4.90
N THR A 152 2.59 4.01 5.29
CA THR A 152 2.38 5.39 4.82
C THR A 152 3.59 6.26 5.14
N LYS A 153 4.10 6.20 6.38
CA LYS A 153 5.29 6.94 6.82
C LYS A 153 6.52 6.60 5.99
N LEU A 154 6.77 5.32 5.75
CA LEU A 154 7.90 4.88 4.91
C LEU A 154 7.84 5.47 3.50
N ILE A 155 6.65 5.46 2.88
CA ILE A 155 6.45 6.02 1.52
C ILE A 155 6.67 7.53 1.54
N VAL A 156 6.06 8.25 2.49
CA VAL A 156 6.21 9.71 2.60
C VAL A 156 7.67 10.08 2.86
N ASP A 157 8.38 9.33 3.71
CA ASP A 157 9.79 9.58 4.00
C ASP A 157 10.68 9.44 2.78
N CYS A 158 10.43 8.47 1.89
CA CYS A 158 11.16 8.38 0.62
C CYS A 158 11.03 9.68 -0.18
N HIS A 159 9.82 10.24 -0.28
CA HIS A 159 9.60 11.51 -0.96
C HIS A 159 10.22 12.70 -0.22
N VAL A 160 10.22 12.70 1.12
CA VAL A 160 10.90 13.74 1.92
C VAL A 160 12.40 13.72 1.65
N GLN A 161 13.04 12.54 1.67
CA GLN A 161 14.47 12.42 1.38
C GLN A 161 14.83 12.96 -0.02
N TYR A 162 13.98 12.67 -1.01
CA TYR A 162 14.14 13.22 -2.35
C TYR A 162 14.00 14.74 -2.38
N ARG A 163 12.99 15.30 -1.70
CA ARG A 163 12.77 16.76 -1.64
C ARG A 163 13.85 17.51 -0.89
N LEU A 164 14.51 16.87 0.08
CA LEU A 164 15.66 17.42 0.81
C LEU A 164 16.96 17.37 -0.02
N GLY A 165 16.97 16.69 -1.17
CA GLY A 165 18.16 16.54 -2.01
C GLY A 165 19.14 15.46 -1.54
N ASN A 166 18.74 14.63 -0.56
CA ASN A 166 19.60 13.56 -0.04
C ASN A 166 19.66 12.33 -0.97
N VAL A 167 18.66 12.16 -1.83
CA VAL A 167 18.57 11.07 -2.82
C VAL A 167 18.11 11.61 -4.16
N ASP A 168 18.53 10.94 -5.23
CA ASP A 168 18.11 11.29 -6.59
C ASP A 168 16.73 10.71 -6.95
N ALA A 169 16.23 11.03 -8.15
CA ALA A 169 14.92 10.57 -8.61
C ALA A 169 14.88 9.05 -8.88
N PHE A 170 16.00 8.44 -9.26
CA PHE A 170 16.08 7.01 -9.53
C PHE A 170 16.05 6.21 -8.22
N GLN A 171 16.78 6.67 -7.21
CA GLN A 171 16.77 6.15 -5.85
C GLN A 171 15.41 6.30 -5.19
N LEU A 172 14.67 7.40 -5.44
CA LEU A 172 13.28 7.51 -5.01
C LEU A 172 12.42 6.41 -5.64
N ALA A 173 12.51 6.23 -6.96
CA ALA A 173 11.72 5.22 -7.67
C ALA A 173 12.06 3.79 -7.20
N ASP A 174 13.34 3.47 -7.02
CA ASP A 174 13.78 2.17 -6.48
C ASP A 174 13.33 1.99 -5.03
N GLY A 175 13.44 3.03 -4.19
CA GLY A 175 12.99 3.01 -2.80
C GLY A 175 11.49 2.73 -2.68
N LEU A 176 10.66 3.35 -3.52
CA LEU A 176 9.23 3.08 -3.59
C LEU A 176 8.95 1.65 -4.06
N GLN A 177 9.65 1.18 -5.10
CA GLN A 177 9.49 -0.18 -5.60
C GLN A 177 9.89 -1.23 -4.55
N TYR A 178 10.96 -0.96 -3.81
CA TYR A 178 11.40 -1.77 -2.69
C TYR A 178 10.36 -1.78 -1.58
N ALA A 179 9.82 -0.62 -1.20
CA ALA A 179 8.80 -0.50 -0.16
C ALA A 179 7.55 -1.34 -0.45
N PHE A 180 7.01 -1.25 -1.67
CA PHE A 180 5.84 -2.02 -2.08
C PHE A 180 6.12 -3.52 -2.29
N SER A 181 7.33 -3.88 -2.69
CA SER A 181 7.72 -5.28 -2.89
C SER A 181 8.08 -6.02 -1.59
N HIS A 182 8.43 -5.28 -0.52
CA HIS A 182 8.92 -5.82 0.75
C HIS A 182 8.07 -5.38 1.95
N VAL A 183 6.77 -5.09 1.74
CA VAL A 183 5.82 -4.75 2.81
C VAL A 183 5.85 -5.75 3.97
N GLY A 184 6.00 -7.05 3.68
CA GLY A 184 6.07 -8.10 4.70
C GLY A 184 7.34 -8.09 5.57
N GLN A 185 8.42 -7.47 5.09
CA GLN A 185 9.66 -7.31 5.84
C GLN A 185 9.71 -5.96 6.57
N LEU A 186 9.29 -4.89 5.88
CA LEU A 186 9.32 -3.52 6.40
C LEU A 186 8.22 -3.25 7.43
N THR A 187 7.12 -3.99 7.35
CA THR A 187 5.97 -3.90 8.26
C THR A 187 5.59 -5.26 8.82
N GLY A 188 4.77 -5.26 9.86
CA GLY A 188 4.20 -6.44 10.50
C GLY A 188 2.72 -6.68 10.19
N MET A 189 2.13 -6.03 9.17
CA MET A 189 0.67 -6.07 8.93
C MET A 189 0.08 -7.49 8.86
N TYR A 190 0.82 -8.44 8.26
CA TYR A 190 0.38 -9.83 8.10
C TYR A 190 0.15 -10.56 9.43
N ARG A 191 0.80 -10.13 10.52
CA ARG A 191 0.62 -10.68 11.88
C ARG A 191 -0.78 -10.38 12.43
N TYR A 192 -1.39 -9.28 12.00
CA TYR A 192 -2.69 -8.81 12.49
C TYR A 192 -3.82 -9.05 11.47
N LYS A 193 -3.48 -9.24 10.19
CA LYS A 193 -4.41 -9.65 9.13
C LYS A 193 -3.72 -10.55 8.10
N TYR A 194 -3.72 -11.85 8.36
CA TYR A 194 -2.97 -12.82 7.54
C TYR A 194 -3.43 -12.93 6.08
N LYS A 195 -4.69 -12.60 5.78
CA LYS A 195 -5.20 -12.55 4.39
C LYS A 195 -4.37 -11.63 3.48
N LEU A 196 -3.66 -10.64 4.05
CA LEU A 196 -2.73 -9.76 3.35
C LEU A 196 -1.57 -10.50 2.66
N MET A 197 -1.24 -11.72 3.10
CA MET A 197 -0.22 -12.55 2.45
C MET A 197 -0.53 -12.81 0.98
N ARG A 198 -1.79 -12.71 0.54
CA ARG A 198 -2.17 -12.80 -0.87
C ARG A 198 -1.59 -11.63 -1.67
N GLN A 199 -1.66 -10.41 -1.16
CA GLN A 199 -1.09 -9.21 -1.75
C GLN A 199 0.44 -9.22 -1.70
N ILE A 200 1.02 -9.59 -0.55
CA ILE A 200 2.50 -9.66 -0.40
C ILE A 200 3.10 -10.64 -1.42
N ARG A 201 2.48 -11.82 -1.62
CA ARG A 201 2.90 -12.78 -2.64
C ARG A 201 2.74 -12.24 -4.05
N MET A 202 1.62 -11.56 -4.34
CA MET A 202 1.37 -10.94 -5.64
C MET A 202 2.42 -9.87 -5.97
N CYS A 203 2.78 -9.00 -5.01
CA CYS A 203 3.85 -8.01 -5.19
C CYS A 203 5.20 -8.68 -5.46
N LYS A 204 5.52 -9.78 -4.74
CA LYS A 204 6.72 -10.57 -5.01
C LYS A 204 6.72 -11.19 -6.41
N ASP A 205 5.59 -11.73 -6.85
CA ASP A 205 5.47 -12.32 -8.18
C ASP A 205 5.60 -11.25 -9.28
N LEU A 206 4.99 -10.07 -9.11
CA LEU A 206 5.18 -8.92 -10.00
C LEU A 206 6.64 -8.47 -10.05
N LYS A 207 7.32 -8.39 -8.89
CA LYS A 207 8.75 -8.07 -8.83
C LYS A 207 9.59 -9.03 -9.69
N HIS A 208 9.35 -10.33 -9.61
CA HIS A 208 10.10 -11.32 -10.41
C HIS A 208 9.92 -11.09 -11.92
N VAL A 209 8.69 -10.83 -12.36
CA VAL A 209 8.39 -10.58 -13.78
C VAL A 209 9.04 -9.28 -14.26
N MET A 210 8.95 -8.21 -13.45
CA MET A 210 9.59 -6.93 -13.77
C MET A 210 11.11 -7.07 -13.88
N TYR A 211 11.75 -7.69 -12.89
CA TYR A 211 13.21 -7.74 -12.81
C TYR A 211 13.81 -8.63 -13.90
N HIS A 212 13.13 -9.70 -14.30
CA HIS A 212 13.59 -10.55 -15.39
C HIS A 212 13.52 -9.86 -16.76
N ARG A 213 12.63 -8.88 -16.94
CA ARG A 213 12.51 -8.13 -18.21
C ARG A 213 13.34 -6.85 -18.20
N PHE A 214 13.60 -6.29 -17.02
CA PHE A 214 14.35 -5.05 -16.86
C PHE A 214 15.87 -5.29 -16.90
N ASN A 215 16.35 -6.38 -16.32
CA ASN A 215 17.77 -6.80 -16.34
C ASN A 215 18.01 -7.86 -17.40
#